data_AF-A0A511Z7E8-F1
#
_entry.id   AF-A0A511Z7E8-F1
#
_cell.length_a   1.000
_cell.length_b   1.000
_cell.length_c   1.000
_cell.angle_alpha   90.00
_cell.angle_beta   90.00
_cell.angle_gamma   90.00
#
_symmetry.space_group_name_H-M   'P 1'
#
loop_
_entity.id
_entity.type
_entity.pdbx_description
1 polymer ?
#
loop_
_entity_poly.entity_id
_entity_poly.type
_entity_poly.pdbx_seq_one_letter_code
_entity_poly.pdbx_strand_id
1 'polypeptide(L)'
;MRNKPFVASWSGGKDSALAYYRALQSGGVPKRVWTMFEEDKERSKSHALPIEIVRAQADSLDVPLMIRGADWNGYEAKFLDAMRECVEAGIPNGVFGDIDLEDHLTWVQTACAKVGMDAIHPLWMEPRRKLLEEFVNAGFEAYIIVVNTKMMPAEFIGRKFTIELMDELDALGIDSCGESGEFHTVVVDGPIFKNRVPIVFEEQHERNGYVFVSVGLEGQSLERAVQLFEEDRFEEAEKIFHERLLKVSDEQEEQYILHWLGFTLAMKGVYTEARDCYERLLLTAKEEEDLFDEAIALHQLGMVYRLEKNYQKSLDLFTQEKELWEKEMPNHHVGFSANAYELGLIALLENRLDDSSRHFDEALRRAELADDWMCIGCAMRGKGQYFEAVKELEKAKRAFLGSIEAFEKVGETKGAREVRGMVAPYL
;
A
#
# COMPACT_ATOMS: atom_id res chain seq x y z
N MET A 1 18.06 -6.07 33.97
CA MET A 1 16.95 -5.10 33.92
C MET A 1 15.74 -5.50 34.77
N ARG A 2 15.89 -6.31 35.83
CA ARG A 2 14.73 -6.94 36.50
C ARG A 2 13.66 -5.94 36.96
N ASN A 3 12.46 -6.08 36.40
CA ASN A 3 11.28 -5.23 36.62
C ASN A 3 11.46 -3.74 36.29
N LYS A 4 12.48 -3.37 35.49
CA LYS A 4 12.69 -2.00 35.05
C LYS A 4 11.94 -1.72 33.73
N PRO A 5 11.08 -0.69 33.67
CA PRO A 5 10.43 -0.29 32.42
C PRO A 5 11.45 0.35 31.47
N PHE A 6 11.43 -0.02 30.19
CA PHE A 6 12.35 0.53 29.20
C PHE A 6 11.68 0.90 27.87
N VAL A 7 12.31 1.85 27.18
CA VAL A 7 12.12 2.14 25.77
C VAL A 7 13.33 1.60 25.01
N ALA A 8 13.12 0.94 23.89
CA ALA A 8 14.21 0.50 23.03
C ALA A 8 14.33 1.37 21.78
N SER A 9 15.56 1.75 21.44
CA SER A 9 15.87 2.26 20.10
C SER A 9 15.72 1.11 19.11
N TRP A 10 14.79 1.28 18.18
CA TRP A 10 14.36 0.24 17.26
C TRP A 10 14.62 0.69 15.83
N SER A 11 15.58 0.04 15.17
CA SER A 11 15.92 0.33 13.78
C SER A 11 15.17 -0.57 12.79
N GLY A 12 14.59 -1.65 13.29
CA GLY A 12 14.03 -2.75 12.51
C GLY A 12 15.05 -3.80 12.07
N GLY A 13 16.33 -3.60 12.38
CA GLY A 13 17.44 -4.49 12.05
C GLY A 13 17.94 -5.34 13.22
N LYS A 14 18.87 -6.25 12.89
CA LYS A 14 19.35 -7.34 13.76
C LYS A 14 19.85 -6.88 15.14
N ASP A 15 20.61 -5.80 15.20
CA ASP A 15 21.29 -5.36 16.42
C ASP A 15 20.27 -4.78 17.43
N SER A 16 19.30 -4.00 16.93
CA SER A 16 18.20 -3.48 17.76
C SER A 16 17.31 -4.60 18.31
N ALA A 17 17.05 -5.63 17.51
CA ALA A 17 16.28 -6.80 17.92
C ALA A 17 17.01 -7.62 19.00
N LEU A 18 18.32 -7.83 18.84
CA LEU A 18 19.12 -8.56 19.83
C LEU A 18 19.25 -7.78 21.15
N ALA A 19 19.45 -6.47 21.10
CA ALA A 19 19.50 -5.62 22.29
C ALA A 19 18.16 -5.65 23.06
N TYR A 20 17.04 -5.54 22.34
CA TYR A 20 15.70 -5.70 22.91
C TYR A 20 15.52 -7.07 23.57
N TYR A 21 15.91 -8.15 22.87
CA TYR A 21 15.84 -9.52 23.38
C TYR A 21 16.64 -9.71 24.68
N ARG A 22 17.89 -9.23 24.73
CA ARG A 22 18.71 -9.31 25.96
C ARG A 22 18.13 -8.49 27.10
N ALA A 23 17.53 -7.33 26.80
CA ALA A 23 16.83 -6.54 27.81
C ALA A 23 15.66 -7.32 28.43
N LEU A 24 14.87 -8.02 27.60
CA LEU A 24 13.81 -8.93 28.07
C LEU A 24 14.37 -10.09 28.91
N GLN A 25 15.39 -10.80 28.43
CA GLN A 25 16.01 -11.92 29.14
C GLN A 25 16.55 -11.50 30.52
N SER A 26 17.04 -10.26 30.64
CA SER A 26 17.49 -9.71 31.93
C SER A 26 16.35 -9.20 32.84
N GLY A 27 15.10 -9.50 32.50
CA GLY A 27 13.87 -9.19 33.23
C GLY A 27 13.34 -7.77 33.03
N GLY A 28 13.75 -7.08 31.96
CA GLY A 28 13.23 -5.77 31.60
C GLY A 28 11.76 -5.83 31.17
N VAL A 29 11.04 -4.73 31.37
CA VAL A 29 9.64 -4.60 30.96
C VAL A 29 9.56 -3.60 29.80
N PRO A 30 9.32 -4.04 28.56
CA PRO A 30 9.25 -3.12 27.44
C PRO A 30 7.99 -2.28 27.56
N LYS A 31 8.11 -0.98 27.34
CA LYS A 31 6.98 -0.04 27.38
C LYS A 31 6.77 0.71 26.08
N ARG A 32 7.81 0.78 25.24
CA ARG A 32 7.80 1.44 23.94
C ARG A 32 8.99 0.98 23.10
N VAL A 33 8.83 1.04 21.79
CA VAL A 33 9.95 1.11 20.84
C VAL A 33 9.97 2.49 20.20
N TRP A 34 11.15 2.96 19.83
CA TRP A 34 11.31 4.28 19.22
C TRP A 34 12.19 4.23 17.99
N THR A 35 11.76 4.90 16.92
CA THR A 35 12.47 4.97 15.65
C THR A 35 12.54 6.40 15.13
N MET A 36 13.72 6.80 14.64
CA MET A 36 13.90 8.04 13.91
C MET A 36 13.66 7.84 12.42
N PHE A 37 12.84 8.70 11.82
CA PHE A 37 12.56 8.76 10.39
C PHE A 37 13.16 10.00 9.76
N GLU A 38 13.23 10.01 8.43
CA GLU A 38 13.44 11.21 7.63
C GLU A 38 12.33 12.26 7.88
N GLU A 39 12.54 13.50 7.43
CA GLU A 39 11.63 14.61 7.75
C GLU A 39 10.22 14.41 7.15
N ASP A 40 10.15 13.83 5.95
CA ASP A 40 8.91 13.41 5.28
C ASP A 40 8.23 12.21 5.94
N LYS A 41 8.93 11.52 6.84
CA LYS A 41 8.52 10.30 7.55
C LYS A 41 8.23 9.10 6.64
N GLU A 42 8.73 9.10 5.42
CA GLU A 42 8.53 7.98 4.49
C GLU A 42 9.44 6.80 4.85
N ARG A 43 10.69 7.08 5.26
CA ARG A 43 11.69 6.05 5.54
C ARG A 43 12.40 6.23 6.87
N SER A 44 12.73 5.11 7.51
CA SER A 44 13.55 5.09 8.71
C SER A 44 14.97 5.55 8.38
N LYS A 45 15.54 6.41 9.23
CA LYS A 45 16.81 7.08 8.94
C LYS A 45 18.01 6.12 8.91
N SER A 46 17.90 5.00 9.61
CA SER A 46 18.99 4.04 9.79
C SER A 46 18.98 2.91 8.77
N HIS A 47 17.80 2.43 8.35
CA HIS A 47 17.67 1.21 7.53
C HIS A 47 16.81 1.43 6.28
N ALA A 48 16.39 2.67 6.01
CA ALA A 48 15.54 3.06 4.89
C ALA A 48 14.22 2.27 4.80
N LEU A 49 13.72 1.78 5.95
CA LEU A 49 12.51 0.98 6.05
C LEU A 49 11.26 1.86 5.98
N PRO A 50 10.22 1.45 5.24
CA PRO A 50 8.93 2.13 5.28
C PRO A 50 8.26 2.09 6.65
N ILE A 51 7.41 3.07 6.93
CA ILE A 51 6.76 3.24 8.23
C ILE A 51 5.85 2.06 8.59
N GLU A 52 5.18 1.49 7.59
CA GLU A 52 4.33 0.31 7.69
C GLU A 52 5.09 -0.93 8.17
N ILE A 53 6.32 -1.13 7.71
CA ILE A 53 7.17 -2.25 8.15
C ILE A 53 7.53 -2.09 9.63
N VAL A 54 7.96 -0.90 10.03
CA VAL A 54 8.34 -0.62 11.43
C VAL A 54 7.13 -0.72 12.36
N ARG A 55 5.94 -0.29 11.91
CA ARG A 55 4.67 -0.48 12.64
C ARG A 55 4.32 -1.95 12.79
N ALA A 56 4.37 -2.73 11.71
CA ALA A 56 4.08 -4.16 11.76
C ALA A 56 5.04 -4.92 12.69
N GLN A 57 6.31 -4.54 12.72
CA GLN A 57 7.26 -5.04 13.72
C GLN A 57 6.80 -4.69 15.14
N ALA A 58 6.51 -3.42 15.43
CA ALA A 58 6.10 -2.98 16.77
C ALA A 58 4.78 -3.62 17.24
N ASP A 59 3.81 -3.78 16.35
CA ASP A 59 2.54 -4.45 16.61
C ASP A 59 2.77 -5.92 16.97
N SER A 60 3.66 -6.61 16.25
CA SER A 60 4.03 -7.99 16.56
C SER A 60 4.85 -8.13 17.86
N LEU A 61 5.64 -7.11 18.23
CA LEU A 61 6.29 -7.02 19.55
C LEU A 61 5.30 -6.73 20.69
N ASP A 62 4.05 -6.35 20.38
CA ASP A 62 3.01 -5.93 21.33
C ASP A 62 3.39 -4.72 22.19
N VAL A 63 4.09 -3.76 21.59
CA VAL A 63 4.56 -2.56 22.30
C VAL A 63 4.34 -1.31 21.45
N PRO A 64 3.92 -0.18 22.07
CA PRO A 64 3.67 1.04 21.32
C PRO A 64 4.92 1.54 20.57
N LEU A 65 4.73 1.98 19.33
CA LEU A 65 5.76 2.63 18.52
C LEU A 65 5.69 4.16 18.68
N MET A 66 6.84 4.76 19.03
CA MET A 66 7.04 6.20 19.01
C MET A 66 7.91 6.59 17.81
N ILE A 67 7.43 7.55 17.01
CA ILE A 67 8.14 8.04 15.83
C ILE A 67 8.52 9.51 16.02
N ARG A 68 9.73 9.87 15.58
CA ARG A 68 10.15 11.26 15.35
C ARG A 68 10.74 11.38 13.95
N GLY A 69 10.49 12.49 13.27
CA GLY A 69 11.13 12.86 12.00
C GLY A 69 12.11 14.01 12.22
N ALA A 70 13.30 13.91 11.63
CA ALA A 70 14.35 14.91 11.77
C ALA A 70 15.26 14.99 10.52
N ASP A 71 15.66 16.20 10.14
CA ASP A 71 16.86 16.41 9.32
C ASP A 71 18.14 16.18 10.16
N TRP A 72 19.31 16.30 9.55
CA TRP A 72 20.59 16.12 10.27
C TRP A 72 20.82 17.19 11.36
N ASN A 73 20.30 18.41 11.18
CA ASN A 73 20.49 19.49 12.16
C ASN A 73 19.54 19.36 13.36
N GLY A 74 18.37 18.74 13.18
CA GLY A 74 17.34 18.56 14.20
C GLY A 74 17.40 17.24 14.97
N TYR A 75 18.32 16.33 14.62
CA TYR A 75 18.36 14.97 15.16
C TYR A 75 18.46 14.93 16.70
N GLU A 76 19.43 15.64 17.29
CA GLU A 76 19.60 15.65 18.75
C GLU A 76 18.39 16.26 19.47
N ALA A 77 17.80 17.32 18.93
CA ALA A 77 16.62 17.95 19.53
C ALA A 77 15.43 16.97 19.57
N LYS A 78 15.20 16.24 18.48
CA LYS A 78 14.13 15.23 18.39
C LYS A 78 14.41 13.99 19.24
N PHE A 79 15.68 13.59 19.35
CA PHE A 79 16.11 12.54 20.27
C PHE A 79 15.81 12.93 21.72
N LEU A 80 16.25 14.11 22.16
CA LEU A 80 16.03 14.60 23.53
C LEU A 80 14.55 14.75 23.85
N ASP A 81 13.74 15.20 22.89
CA ASP A 81 12.28 15.27 23.02
C ASP A 81 11.64 13.89 23.25
N ALA A 82 12.01 12.90 22.43
CA ALA A 82 11.54 11.52 22.57
C ALA A 82 11.95 10.90 23.92
N MET A 83 13.22 11.06 24.31
CA MET A 83 13.71 10.51 25.58
C MET A 83 13.06 11.20 26.78
N ARG A 84 12.84 12.53 26.72
CA ARG A 84 12.12 13.28 27.76
C ARG A 84 10.68 12.79 27.93
N GLU A 85 9.96 12.59 26.82
CA GLU A 85 8.60 12.05 26.85
C GLU A 85 8.55 10.67 27.53
N CYS A 86 9.55 9.81 27.29
CA CYS A 86 9.66 8.51 27.95
C CYS A 86 9.92 8.63 29.46
N VAL A 87 10.84 9.51 29.87
CA VAL A 87 11.13 9.75 31.30
C VAL A 87 9.89 10.27 32.03
N GLU A 88 9.18 11.25 31.44
CA GLU A 88 7.94 11.81 31.99
C GLU A 88 6.83 10.77 32.10
N ALA A 89 6.79 9.79 31.19
CA ALA A 89 5.88 8.66 31.23
C ALA A 89 6.32 7.51 32.17
N GLY A 90 7.39 7.70 32.97
CA GLY A 90 7.87 6.70 33.92
C GLY A 90 8.68 5.56 33.27
N ILE A 91 9.33 5.82 32.14
CA ILE A 91 10.17 4.87 31.39
C ILE A 91 11.62 5.42 31.35
N PRO A 92 12.37 5.39 32.47
CA PRO A 92 13.66 6.09 32.56
C PRO A 92 14.85 5.29 32.01
N ASN A 93 14.63 4.13 31.39
CA ASN A 93 15.70 3.28 30.87
C ASN A 93 15.59 3.21 29.33
N GLY A 94 16.63 3.65 28.63
CA GLY A 94 16.79 3.51 27.18
C GLY A 94 17.68 2.33 26.84
N VAL A 95 17.24 1.44 25.96
CA VAL A 95 18.02 0.31 25.46
C VAL A 95 18.48 0.59 24.04
N PHE A 96 19.78 0.50 23.79
CA PHE A 96 20.40 0.81 22.50
C PHE A 96 21.25 -0.37 21.99
N GLY A 97 21.32 -0.50 20.66
CA GLY A 97 21.93 -1.64 19.97
C GLY A 97 23.42 -1.53 19.70
N ASP A 98 24.12 -0.55 20.30
CA ASP A 98 25.53 -0.29 20.03
C ASP A 98 26.44 -1.46 20.46
N ILE A 99 27.39 -1.80 19.61
CA ILE A 99 28.35 -2.89 19.85
C ILE A 99 29.70 -2.31 20.28
N ASP A 100 30.36 -1.51 19.45
CA ASP A 100 31.72 -1.01 19.72
C ASP A 100 32.05 0.37 19.09
N LEU A 101 31.04 1.14 18.68
CA LEU A 101 31.20 2.53 18.21
C LEU A 101 31.24 3.54 19.38
N GLU A 102 32.45 3.81 19.89
CA GLU A 102 32.67 4.64 21.10
C GLU A 102 32.11 6.07 20.99
N ASP A 103 32.24 6.70 19.83
CA ASP A 103 31.73 8.05 19.59
C ASP A 103 30.19 8.09 19.71
N HIS A 104 29.51 7.07 19.18
CA HIS A 104 28.06 6.98 19.25
C HIS A 104 27.60 6.63 20.67
N LEU A 105 28.28 5.71 21.37
CA LEU A 105 28.04 5.43 22.79
C LEU A 105 28.12 6.70 23.64
N THR A 106 29.22 7.44 23.52
CA THR A 106 29.47 8.66 24.30
C THR A 106 28.39 9.70 24.03
N TRP A 107 27.98 9.84 22.76
CA TRP A 107 26.91 10.74 22.37
C TRP A 107 25.56 10.34 23.00
N VAL A 108 25.16 9.07 22.89
CA VAL A 108 23.90 8.55 23.46
C VAL A 108 23.87 8.76 24.98
N GLN A 109 24.94 8.37 25.69
CA GLN A 109 25.04 8.54 27.14
C GLN A 109 24.94 10.01 27.55
N THR A 110 25.64 10.89 26.84
CA THR A 110 25.62 12.34 27.10
C THR A 110 24.22 12.92 26.85
N ALA A 111 23.55 12.51 25.77
CA ALA A 111 22.21 12.99 25.43
C ALA A 111 21.16 12.48 26.43
N CYS A 112 21.17 11.19 26.77
CA CYS A 112 20.28 10.60 27.77
C CYS A 112 20.46 11.24 29.16
N ALA A 113 21.70 11.53 29.57
CA ALA A 113 21.99 12.20 30.84
C ALA A 113 21.35 13.60 30.94
N LYS A 114 21.23 14.35 29.83
CA LYS A 114 20.58 15.68 29.80
C LYS A 114 19.09 15.63 30.19
N VAL A 115 18.44 14.47 30.06
CA VAL A 115 16.99 14.29 30.35
C VAL A 115 16.73 13.31 31.49
N GLY A 116 17.77 12.82 32.17
CA GLY A 116 17.64 11.87 33.28
C GLY A 116 17.26 10.46 32.85
N MET A 117 17.64 10.04 31.64
CA MET A 117 17.48 8.67 31.16
C MET A 117 18.76 7.86 31.38
N ASP A 118 18.62 6.63 31.88
CA ASP A 118 19.70 5.64 31.95
C ASP A 118 19.88 5.00 30.57
N ALA A 119 21.04 5.18 29.95
CA ALA A 119 21.39 4.53 28.67
C ALA A 119 22.00 3.14 28.90
N ILE A 120 21.43 2.12 28.28
CA ILE A 120 21.77 0.71 28.48
C ILE A 120 22.15 0.11 27.13
N HIS A 121 23.33 -0.50 27.07
CA HIS A 121 23.91 -1.07 25.85
C HIS A 121 24.20 -2.57 26.07
N PRO A 122 23.20 -3.46 25.87
CA PRO A 122 23.34 -4.89 26.19
C PRO A 122 24.36 -5.64 25.32
N LEU A 123 24.81 -5.04 24.22
CA LEU A 123 25.72 -5.65 23.25
C LEU A 123 27.16 -5.11 23.37
N TRP A 124 27.37 -4.10 24.21
CA TRP A 124 28.61 -3.33 24.26
C TRP A 124 29.83 -4.22 24.52
N MET A 125 30.83 -4.11 23.64
CA MET A 125 32.13 -4.81 23.71
C MET A 125 32.05 -6.34 23.70
N GLU A 126 30.90 -6.93 23.36
CA GLU A 126 30.82 -8.36 23.08
C GLU A 126 31.40 -8.65 21.68
N PRO A 127 32.04 -9.83 21.47
CA PRO A 127 32.56 -10.18 20.16
C PRO A 127 31.44 -10.21 19.10
N ARG A 128 31.57 -9.38 18.05
CA ARG A 128 30.59 -9.24 16.94
C ARG A 128 30.07 -10.60 16.44
N ARG A 129 30.98 -11.51 16.08
CA ARG A 129 30.61 -12.86 15.59
C ARG A 129 29.72 -13.65 16.56
N LYS A 130 30.02 -13.60 17.85
CA LYS A 130 29.25 -14.29 18.90
C LYS A 130 27.84 -13.71 19.04
N LEU A 131 27.67 -12.40 18.86
CA LEU A 131 26.36 -11.75 18.84
C LEU A 131 25.50 -12.22 17.67
N LEU A 132 26.10 -12.35 16.48
CA LEU A 132 25.39 -12.80 15.28
C LEU A 132 25.01 -14.28 15.38
N GLU A 133 25.89 -15.11 15.93
CA GLU A 133 25.59 -16.52 16.23
C GLU A 133 24.47 -16.64 17.27
N GLU A 134 24.48 -15.82 18.33
CA GLU A 134 23.38 -15.76 19.29
C GLU A 134 22.06 -15.37 18.63
N PHE A 135 22.08 -14.36 17.75
CA PHE A 135 20.91 -13.92 17.02
C PHE A 135 20.28 -15.06 16.19
N VAL A 136 21.08 -15.75 15.38
CA VAL A 136 20.58 -16.87 14.56
C VAL A 136 20.14 -18.04 15.43
N ASN A 137 20.94 -18.41 16.45
CA ASN A 137 20.62 -19.54 17.33
C ASN A 137 19.40 -19.30 18.22
N ALA A 138 19.09 -18.04 18.55
CA ALA A 138 17.85 -17.66 19.25
C ALA A 138 16.60 -17.80 18.37
N GLY A 139 16.76 -18.06 17.07
CA GLY A 139 15.67 -18.26 16.12
C GLY A 139 15.22 -16.99 15.41
N PHE A 140 16.01 -15.92 15.42
CA PHE A 140 15.69 -14.73 14.65
C PHE A 140 15.82 -14.98 13.14
N GLU A 141 14.92 -14.37 12.38
CA GLU A 141 14.96 -14.34 10.93
C GLU A 141 15.13 -12.89 10.45
N ALA A 142 16.17 -12.65 9.65
CA ALA A 142 16.44 -11.36 9.06
C ALA A 142 16.93 -11.49 7.61
N TYR A 143 16.81 -10.41 6.85
CA TYR A 143 17.25 -10.34 5.45
C TYR A 143 18.05 -9.08 5.20
N ILE A 144 19.03 -9.15 4.31
CA ILE A 144 19.81 -7.98 3.86
C ILE A 144 18.93 -7.12 2.94
N ILE A 145 18.73 -5.85 3.28
CA ILE A 145 17.84 -4.93 2.54
C ILE A 145 18.54 -3.70 1.97
N VAL A 146 19.77 -3.44 2.40
CA VAL A 146 20.64 -2.39 1.87
C VAL A 146 22.05 -2.93 1.82
N VAL A 147 22.78 -2.64 0.75
CA VAL A 147 24.20 -2.98 0.58
C VAL A 147 24.96 -1.74 0.11
N ASN A 148 26.09 -1.43 0.75
CA ASN A 148 27.05 -0.45 0.26
C ASN A 148 27.98 -1.10 -0.76
N THR A 149 27.82 -0.75 -2.03
CA THR A 149 28.53 -1.40 -3.15
C THR A 149 30.04 -1.15 -3.17
N LYS A 150 30.53 -0.23 -2.35
CA LYS A 150 31.97 0.00 -2.16
C LYS A 150 32.62 -1.01 -1.23
N MET A 151 31.83 -1.69 -0.40
CA MET A 151 32.31 -2.60 0.65
C MET A 151 31.83 -4.04 0.43
N MET A 152 30.68 -4.22 -0.22
CA MET A 152 30.02 -5.50 -0.35
C MET A 152 29.30 -5.60 -1.71
N PRO A 153 29.38 -6.75 -2.42
CA PRO A 153 28.68 -6.93 -3.70
C PRO A 153 27.16 -6.83 -3.58
N ALA A 154 26.49 -6.26 -4.58
CA ALA A 154 25.03 -6.11 -4.59
C ALA A 154 24.27 -7.45 -4.61
N GLU A 155 24.93 -8.55 -5.00
CA GLU A 155 24.32 -9.89 -5.07
C GLU A 155 23.83 -10.43 -3.72
N PHE A 156 24.28 -9.82 -2.62
CA PHE A 156 23.86 -10.18 -1.27
C PHE A 156 22.51 -9.59 -0.86
N ILE A 157 21.97 -8.63 -1.62
CA ILE A 157 20.66 -8.03 -1.37
C ILE A 157 19.55 -9.10 -1.38
N GLY A 158 18.61 -9.02 -0.45
CA GLY A 158 17.51 -9.98 -0.29
C GLY A 158 17.89 -11.33 0.31
N ARG A 159 19.18 -11.60 0.56
CA ARG A 159 19.60 -12.88 1.16
C ARG A 159 19.21 -12.94 2.64
N LYS A 160 18.71 -14.11 3.06
CA LYS A 160 18.44 -14.43 4.47
C LYS A 160 19.75 -14.49 5.25
N PHE A 161 19.78 -13.85 6.41
CA PHE A 161 20.93 -13.80 7.30
C PHE A 161 21.09 -15.13 8.05
N THR A 162 22.10 -15.93 7.69
CA THR A 162 22.39 -17.23 8.27
C THR A 162 23.86 -17.37 8.64
N ILE A 163 24.23 -18.41 9.40
CA ILE A 163 25.63 -18.69 9.76
C ILE A 163 26.48 -18.90 8.49
N GLU A 164 25.93 -19.59 7.48
CA GLU A 164 26.60 -19.82 6.21
C GLU A 164 26.85 -18.52 5.45
N LEU A 165 25.89 -17.58 5.50
CA LEU A 165 26.08 -16.24 4.94
C LEU A 165 27.19 -15.48 5.66
N MET A 166 27.26 -15.56 6.99
CA MET A 166 28.33 -14.91 7.74
C MET A 166 29.70 -15.47 7.35
N ASP A 167 29.82 -16.80 7.24
CA ASP A 167 31.07 -17.46 6.82
C ASP A 167 31.49 -17.04 5.40
N GLU A 168 30.52 -16.85 4.50
CA GLU A 168 30.76 -16.34 3.15
C GLU A 168 31.27 -14.89 3.17
N LEU A 169 30.66 -14.00 3.97
CA LEU A 169 31.10 -12.62 4.12
C LEU A 169 32.50 -12.53 4.73
N ASP A 170 32.74 -13.30 5.80
CA ASP A 170 34.04 -13.35 6.48
C ASP A 170 35.15 -13.85 5.52
N ALA A 171 34.85 -14.85 4.68
CA ALA A 171 35.78 -15.35 3.66
C ALA A 171 36.11 -14.30 2.58
N LEU A 172 35.20 -13.37 2.31
CA LEU A 172 35.40 -12.23 1.41
C LEU A 172 36.07 -11.03 2.10
N GLY A 173 36.34 -11.11 3.41
CA GLY A 173 36.88 -10.01 4.20
C GLY A 173 35.87 -8.89 4.47
N ILE A 174 34.58 -9.18 4.34
CA ILE A 174 33.47 -8.28 4.64
C ILE A 174 33.05 -8.54 6.08
N ASP A 175 32.93 -7.50 6.90
CA ASP A 175 32.46 -7.67 8.27
C ASP A 175 31.00 -8.15 8.29
N SER A 176 30.78 -9.38 8.74
CA SER A 176 29.45 -9.99 8.85
C SER A 176 28.53 -9.25 9.83
N CYS A 177 29.06 -8.35 10.66
CA CYS A 177 28.26 -7.52 11.54
C CYS A 177 27.66 -6.30 10.84
N GLY A 178 28.26 -5.81 9.75
CA GLY A 178 27.80 -4.63 9.04
C GLY A 178 27.86 -3.33 9.84
N GLU A 179 28.60 -3.29 10.95
CA GLU A 179 28.65 -2.15 11.90
C GLU A 179 29.27 -0.91 11.24
N SER A 180 30.11 -1.10 10.21
CA SER A 180 30.75 0.01 9.49
C SER A 180 29.89 0.51 8.31
N GLY A 181 28.66 0.01 8.17
CA GLY A 181 27.73 0.40 7.11
C GLY A 181 27.87 -0.40 5.82
N GLU A 182 28.41 -1.62 5.88
CA GLU A 182 28.49 -2.56 4.77
C GLU A 182 27.09 -2.92 4.24
N PHE A 183 26.16 -3.19 5.15
CA PHE A 183 24.79 -3.55 4.83
C PHE A 183 23.83 -3.30 5.99
N HIS A 184 22.53 -3.23 5.69
CA HIS A 184 21.45 -3.16 6.68
C HIS A 184 20.49 -4.32 6.53
N THR A 185 19.87 -4.74 7.64
CA THR A 185 18.92 -5.85 7.68
C THR A 185 17.53 -5.44 8.12
N VAL A 186 16.53 -6.21 7.70
CA VAL A 186 15.19 -6.19 8.31
C VAL A 186 14.97 -7.50 9.05
N VAL A 187 14.53 -7.43 10.30
CA VAL A 187 14.10 -8.60 11.08
C VAL A 187 12.61 -8.82 10.87
N VAL A 188 12.22 -10.04 10.55
CA VAL A 188 10.82 -10.38 10.25
C VAL A 188 10.24 -11.40 11.21
N ASP A 189 11.08 -12.15 11.93
CA ASP A 189 10.64 -13.13 12.90
C ASP A 189 11.68 -13.36 13.98
N GLY A 190 11.27 -14.01 15.08
CA GLY A 190 12.13 -14.36 16.20
C GLY A 190 11.39 -14.42 17.53
N PRO A 191 12.09 -14.78 18.62
CA PRO A 191 11.48 -15.08 19.92
C PRO A 191 10.79 -13.90 20.62
N ILE A 192 10.92 -12.69 20.08
CA ILE A 192 10.30 -11.46 20.60
C ILE A 192 9.01 -11.10 19.85
N PHE A 193 8.74 -11.70 18.70
CA PHE A 193 7.57 -11.42 17.87
C PHE A 193 6.45 -12.40 18.21
N LYS A 194 5.21 -11.90 18.28
CA LYS A 194 4.01 -12.75 18.43
C LYS A 194 3.71 -13.52 17.15
N ASN A 195 3.89 -12.86 16.01
CA ASN A 195 3.69 -13.40 14.67
C ASN A 195 4.81 -12.91 13.73
N ARG A 196 5.18 -13.71 12.74
CA ARG A 196 6.07 -13.29 11.66
C ARG A 196 5.50 -12.03 10.97
N VAL A 197 6.34 -11.04 10.71
CA VAL A 197 6.01 -9.86 9.91
C VAL A 197 5.95 -10.28 8.43
N PRO A 198 4.81 -10.18 7.76
CA PRO A 198 4.63 -10.71 6.42
C PRO A 198 5.15 -9.69 5.40
N ILE A 199 6.44 -9.74 5.08
CA ILE A 199 7.06 -8.82 4.11
C ILE A 199 7.16 -9.41 2.71
N VAL A 200 7.14 -8.54 1.70
CA VAL A 200 7.53 -8.83 0.32
C VAL A 200 8.73 -7.98 -0.09
N PHE A 201 9.62 -8.55 -0.88
CA PHE A 201 10.67 -7.80 -1.56
C PHE A 201 10.17 -7.34 -2.93
N GLU A 202 10.34 -6.06 -3.21
CA GLU A 202 9.90 -5.41 -4.44
C GLU A 202 11.12 -5.02 -5.30
N GLU A 203 11.07 -3.87 -5.98
CA GLU A 203 12.15 -3.39 -6.83
C GLU A 203 13.45 -3.12 -6.06
N GLN A 204 14.56 -3.40 -6.74
CA GLN A 204 15.87 -2.93 -6.32
C GLN A 204 16.17 -1.57 -6.94
N HIS A 205 16.72 -0.66 -6.15
CA HIS A 205 17.13 0.67 -6.60
C HIS A 205 18.53 1.01 -6.10
N GLU A 206 19.31 1.68 -6.95
CA GLU A 206 20.65 2.12 -6.62
C GLU A 206 20.68 3.64 -6.40
N ARG A 207 21.30 4.07 -5.30
CA ARG A 207 21.49 5.50 -5.00
C ARG A 207 22.80 5.72 -4.26
N ASN A 208 23.65 6.61 -4.77
CA ASN A 208 24.88 7.06 -4.10
C ASN A 208 25.85 5.93 -3.69
N GLY A 209 25.93 4.84 -4.45
CA GLY A 209 26.76 3.68 -4.13
C GLY A 209 26.15 2.72 -3.11
N TYR A 210 24.82 2.80 -2.91
CA TYR A 210 24.05 1.84 -2.14
C TYR A 210 23.00 1.19 -3.05
N VAL A 211 22.86 -0.13 -2.95
CA VAL A 211 21.72 -0.87 -3.50
C VAL A 211 20.74 -1.15 -2.37
N PHE A 212 19.47 -0.86 -2.62
CA PHE A 212 18.36 -1.13 -1.72
C PHE A 212 17.42 -2.12 -2.39
N VAL A 213 16.75 -2.96 -1.61
CA VAL A 213 15.54 -3.64 -2.04
C VAL A 213 14.36 -3.04 -1.27
N SER A 214 13.32 -2.63 -1.99
CA SER A 214 12.11 -2.12 -1.37
C SER A 214 11.38 -3.24 -0.63
N VAL A 215 10.84 -2.92 0.54
CA VAL A 215 10.19 -3.88 1.45
C VAL A 215 8.75 -3.42 1.68
N GLY A 216 7.78 -4.21 1.22
CA GLY A 216 6.35 -3.98 1.44
C GLY A 216 5.75 -5.00 2.42
N LEU A 217 4.52 -4.79 2.87
CA LEU A 217 3.73 -5.81 3.58
C LEU A 217 2.90 -6.64 2.59
N GLU A 218 2.81 -7.96 2.84
CA GLU A 218 1.83 -8.80 2.16
C GLU A 218 0.41 -8.26 2.44
N GLY A 219 -0.46 -8.27 1.42
CA GLY A 219 -1.79 -7.64 1.50
C GLY A 219 -1.78 -6.18 1.08
N GLN A 220 -0.99 -5.33 1.76
CA GLN A 220 -0.91 -3.87 1.47
C GLN A 220 -0.49 -3.51 0.05
N SER A 221 0.15 -4.44 -0.66
CA SER A 221 0.42 -4.29 -2.09
C SER A 221 -0.85 -4.06 -2.91
N LEU A 222 -1.97 -4.74 -2.58
CA LEU A 222 -3.20 -4.61 -3.37
C LEU A 222 -3.90 -3.28 -3.09
N GLU A 223 -4.03 -2.85 -1.83
CA GLU A 223 -4.56 -1.51 -1.55
C GLU A 223 -3.67 -0.43 -2.17
N ARG A 224 -2.35 -0.62 -2.17
CA ARG A 224 -1.43 0.29 -2.85
C ARG A 224 -1.62 0.30 -4.36
N ALA A 225 -1.86 -0.85 -4.99
CA ALA A 225 -2.13 -0.94 -6.42
C ALA A 225 -3.44 -0.21 -6.79
N VAL A 226 -4.49 -0.33 -5.97
CA VAL A 226 -5.74 0.42 -6.15
C VAL A 226 -5.51 1.92 -5.96
N GLN A 227 -4.73 2.33 -4.95
CA GLN A 227 -4.38 3.74 -4.77
C GLN A 227 -3.59 4.30 -5.97
N LEU A 228 -2.64 3.53 -6.51
CA LEU A 228 -1.89 3.89 -7.70
C LEU A 228 -2.81 4.05 -8.92
N PHE A 229 -3.81 3.18 -9.06
CA PHE A 229 -4.85 3.31 -10.08
C PHE A 229 -5.66 4.62 -9.91
N GLU A 230 -6.07 4.95 -8.69
CA GLU A 230 -6.78 6.20 -8.41
C GLU A 230 -5.95 7.45 -8.75
N GLU A 231 -4.63 7.38 -8.53
CA GLU A 231 -3.62 8.38 -8.87
C GLU A 231 -3.27 8.44 -10.38
N ASP A 232 -3.95 7.66 -11.23
CA ASP A 232 -3.68 7.51 -12.67
C ASP A 232 -2.27 6.94 -13.00
N ARG A 233 -1.63 6.26 -12.03
CA ARG A 233 -0.32 5.62 -12.16
C ARG A 233 -0.48 4.16 -12.58
N PHE A 234 -1.08 3.96 -13.75
CA PHE A 234 -1.53 2.64 -14.21
C PHE A 234 -0.39 1.64 -14.44
N GLU A 235 0.79 2.08 -14.89
CA GLU A 235 1.95 1.19 -15.08
C GLU A 235 2.40 0.53 -13.77
N GLU A 236 2.39 1.28 -12.67
CA GLU A 236 2.82 0.79 -11.37
C GLU A 236 1.74 -0.09 -10.73
N ALA A 237 0.47 0.29 -10.87
CA ALA A 237 -0.66 -0.53 -10.43
C ALA A 237 -0.68 -1.90 -11.14
N GLU A 238 -0.56 -1.91 -12.48
CA GLU A 238 -0.53 -3.13 -13.29
C GLU A 238 0.59 -4.08 -12.85
N LYS A 239 1.79 -3.54 -12.60
CA LYS A 239 2.93 -4.35 -12.17
C LYS A 239 2.60 -5.10 -10.88
N ILE A 240 2.04 -4.42 -9.88
CA ILE A 240 1.68 -5.04 -8.62
C ILE A 240 0.59 -6.10 -8.81
N PHE A 241 -0.46 -5.80 -9.59
CA PHE A 241 -1.52 -6.78 -9.87
C PHE A 241 -0.99 -8.03 -10.56
N HIS A 242 -0.11 -7.91 -11.56
CA HIS A 242 0.52 -9.07 -12.20
C HIS A 242 1.38 -9.88 -11.23
N GLU A 243 2.21 -9.23 -10.41
CA GLU A 243 3.04 -9.92 -9.43
C GLU A 243 2.22 -10.66 -8.38
N ARG A 244 1.07 -10.10 -7.98
CA ARG A 244 0.12 -10.75 -7.07
C ARG A 244 -0.61 -11.90 -7.73
N LEU A 245 -1.07 -11.73 -8.98
CA LEU A 245 -1.76 -12.78 -9.73
C LEU A 245 -0.89 -14.04 -9.92
N LEU A 246 0.43 -13.91 -9.98
CA LEU A 246 1.36 -15.05 -10.08
C LEU A 246 1.52 -15.84 -8.77
N LYS A 247 1.19 -15.23 -7.63
CA LYS A 247 1.44 -15.78 -6.29
C LYS A 247 0.17 -16.14 -5.54
N VAL A 248 -0.98 -15.65 -6.00
CA VAL A 248 -2.27 -15.85 -5.35
C VAL A 248 -2.66 -17.33 -5.42
N SER A 249 -3.15 -17.85 -4.29
CA SER A 249 -3.71 -19.20 -4.17
C SER A 249 -5.16 -19.21 -3.72
N ASP A 250 -5.66 -18.05 -3.27
CA ASP A 250 -7.04 -17.86 -2.84
C ASP A 250 -7.88 -17.38 -4.01
N GLU A 251 -9.01 -18.04 -4.26
CA GLU A 251 -9.87 -17.77 -5.42
C GLU A 251 -10.52 -16.38 -5.33
N GLN A 252 -10.90 -15.92 -4.13
CA GLN A 252 -11.53 -14.61 -3.95
C GLN A 252 -10.53 -13.47 -4.17
N GLU A 253 -9.31 -13.61 -3.65
CA GLU A 253 -8.23 -12.66 -3.92
C GLU A 253 -7.86 -12.65 -5.41
N GLU A 254 -7.85 -13.82 -6.07
CA GLU A 254 -7.61 -13.91 -7.51
C GLU A 254 -8.66 -13.14 -8.30
N GLN A 255 -9.94 -13.32 -8.00
CA GLN A 255 -11.03 -12.59 -8.66
C GLN A 255 -10.91 -11.08 -8.45
N TYR A 256 -10.56 -10.65 -7.22
CA TYR A 256 -10.31 -9.24 -6.92
C TYR A 256 -9.15 -8.66 -7.74
N ILE A 257 -8.04 -9.38 -7.84
CA ILE A 257 -6.87 -8.98 -8.65
C ILE A 257 -7.26 -8.88 -10.12
N LEU A 258 -7.97 -9.87 -10.67
CA LEU A 258 -8.40 -9.88 -12.07
C LEU A 258 -9.31 -8.69 -12.38
N HIS A 259 -10.21 -8.33 -11.46
CA HIS A 259 -11.10 -7.19 -11.63
C HIS A 259 -10.32 -5.87 -11.79
N TRP A 260 -9.40 -5.60 -10.87
CA TRP A 260 -8.63 -4.35 -10.88
C TRP A 260 -7.56 -4.33 -11.96
N LEU A 261 -6.93 -5.47 -12.27
CA LEU A 261 -6.02 -5.61 -13.40
C LEU A 261 -6.75 -5.32 -14.72
N GLY A 262 -7.92 -5.95 -14.91
CA GLY A 262 -8.76 -5.71 -16.09
C GLY A 262 -9.12 -4.24 -16.25
N PHE A 263 -9.47 -3.56 -15.15
CA PHE A 263 -9.81 -2.14 -15.19
C PHE A 263 -8.59 -1.27 -15.52
N THR A 264 -7.45 -1.57 -14.88
CA THR A 264 -6.18 -0.88 -15.13
C THR A 264 -5.75 -1.00 -16.60
N LEU A 265 -5.80 -2.21 -17.15
CA LEU A 265 -5.48 -2.48 -18.56
C LEU A 265 -6.43 -1.76 -19.52
N ALA A 266 -7.74 -1.72 -19.20
CA ALA A 266 -8.73 -1.01 -19.99
C ALA A 266 -8.44 0.50 -20.05
N MET A 267 -8.07 1.11 -18.93
CA MET A 267 -7.72 2.53 -18.86
C MET A 267 -6.42 2.84 -19.61
N LYS A 268 -5.46 1.90 -19.67
CA LYS A 268 -4.25 1.99 -20.49
C LYS A 268 -4.48 1.76 -22.00
N GLY A 269 -5.67 1.30 -22.39
CA GLY A 269 -5.98 0.95 -23.78
C GLY A 269 -5.50 -0.44 -24.20
N VAL A 270 -5.09 -1.30 -23.26
CA VAL A 270 -4.66 -2.68 -23.50
C VAL A 270 -5.89 -3.59 -23.49
N TYR A 271 -6.76 -3.43 -24.49
CA TYR A 271 -8.09 -4.02 -24.47
C TYR A 271 -8.13 -5.55 -24.55
N THR A 272 -7.14 -6.19 -25.19
CA THR A 272 -7.14 -7.65 -25.31
C THR A 272 -6.93 -8.29 -23.94
N GLU A 273 -5.90 -7.88 -23.21
CA GLU A 273 -5.59 -8.43 -21.89
C GLU A 273 -6.67 -8.05 -20.87
N ALA A 274 -7.25 -6.84 -20.97
CA ALA A 274 -8.40 -6.46 -20.15
C ALA A 274 -9.60 -7.41 -20.34
N ARG A 275 -9.88 -7.81 -21.58
CA ARG A 275 -10.93 -8.79 -21.87
C ARG A 275 -10.59 -10.16 -21.32
N ASP A 276 -9.34 -10.61 -21.45
CA ASP A 276 -8.92 -11.91 -20.92
C ASP A 276 -9.18 -11.99 -19.41
N CYS A 277 -8.93 -10.91 -18.66
CA CYS A 277 -9.28 -10.82 -17.24
C CYS A 277 -10.78 -11.00 -16.98
N TYR A 278 -11.63 -10.24 -17.68
CA TYR A 278 -13.08 -10.29 -17.45
C TYR A 278 -13.75 -11.53 -18.07
N GLU A 279 -13.19 -12.15 -19.11
CA GLU A 279 -13.65 -13.44 -19.65
C GLU A 279 -13.36 -14.57 -18.66
N ARG A 280 -12.22 -14.52 -17.94
CA ARG A 280 -11.94 -15.44 -16.83
C ARG A 280 -12.92 -15.25 -15.68
N LEU A 281 -13.19 -14.02 -15.26
CA LEU A 281 -14.19 -13.73 -14.22
C LEU A 281 -15.60 -14.20 -14.64
N LEU A 282 -15.98 -13.97 -15.90
CA LEU A 282 -17.27 -14.43 -16.43
C LEU A 282 -17.38 -15.96 -16.43
N LEU A 283 -16.29 -16.66 -16.75
CA LEU A 283 -16.26 -18.12 -16.70
C LEU A 283 -16.43 -18.62 -15.27
N THR A 284 -15.67 -18.07 -14.32
CA THR A 284 -15.77 -18.43 -12.89
C THR A 284 -17.18 -18.19 -12.36
N ALA A 285 -17.77 -17.02 -12.59
CA ALA A 285 -19.13 -16.72 -12.16
C ALA A 285 -20.17 -17.71 -12.74
N LYS A 286 -20.00 -18.14 -13.99
CA LYS A 286 -20.87 -19.15 -14.62
C LYS A 286 -20.68 -20.54 -14.02
N GLU A 287 -19.46 -20.92 -13.67
CA GLU A 287 -19.16 -22.20 -13.03
C GLU A 287 -19.70 -22.26 -11.59
N GLU A 288 -19.68 -21.12 -10.90
CA GLU A 288 -20.23 -20.97 -9.54
C GLU A 288 -21.75 -20.74 -9.52
N GLU A 289 -22.37 -20.58 -10.70
CA GLU A 289 -23.77 -20.15 -10.87
C GLU A 289 -24.08 -18.82 -10.13
N ASP A 290 -23.07 -17.95 -9.98
CA ASP A 290 -23.21 -16.62 -9.41
C ASP A 290 -23.70 -15.62 -10.47
N LEU A 291 -25.02 -15.45 -10.51
CA LEU A 291 -25.70 -14.56 -11.44
C LEU A 291 -25.35 -13.08 -11.21
N PHE A 292 -24.91 -12.70 -10.00
CA PHE A 292 -24.56 -11.32 -9.72
C PHE A 292 -23.20 -11.00 -10.35
N ASP A 293 -22.21 -11.85 -10.08
CA ASP A 293 -20.87 -11.68 -10.64
C ASP A 293 -20.84 -11.93 -12.15
N GLU A 294 -21.74 -12.78 -12.69
CA GLU A 294 -21.91 -12.94 -14.13
C GLU A 294 -22.29 -11.60 -14.79
N ALA A 295 -23.25 -10.88 -14.23
CA ALA A 295 -23.66 -9.59 -14.77
C ALA A 295 -22.61 -8.50 -14.56
N ILE A 296 -21.88 -8.50 -13.43
CA ILE A 296 -20.75 -7.58 -13.24
C ILE A 296 -19.66 -7.83 -14.30
N ALA A 297 -19.32 -9.09 -14.59
CA ALA A 297 -18.34 -9.42 -15.62
C ALA A 297 -18.82 -9.03 -17.03
N LEU A 298 -20.10 -9.26 -17.36
CA LEU A 298 -20.71 -8.80 -18.61
C LEU A 298 -20.65 -7.28 -18.75
N HIS A 299 -20.95 -6.54 -17.67
CA HIS A 299 -20.89 -5.10 -17.63
C HIS A 299 -19.48 -4.59 -17.94
N GLN A 300 -18.47 -5.16 -17.28
CA GLN A 300 -17.08 -4.76 -17.47
C GLN A 300 -16.56 -5.10 -18.88
N LEU A 301 -16.89 -6.27 -19.43
CA LEU A 301 -16.61 -6.58 -20.83
C LEU A 301 -17.28 -5.57 -21.78
N GLY A 302 -18.53 -5.22 -21.51
CA GLY A 302 -19.29 -4.22 -22.26
C GLY A 302 -18.57 -2.86 -22.27
N MET A 303 -18.06 -2.43 -21.11
CA MET A 303 -17.26 -1.22 -20.96
C MET A 303 -15.96 -1.28 -21.76
N VAL A 304 -15.22 -2.41 -21.71
CA VAL A 304 -13.97 -2.59 -22.47
C VAL A 304 -14.22 -2.49 -23.98
N TYR A 305 -15.26 -3.15 -24.51
CA TYR A 305 -15.61 -3.03 -25.93
C TYR A 305 -16.06 -1.61 -26.31
N ARG A 306 -16.73 -0.88 -25.41
CA ARG A 306 -17.06 0.53 -25.64
C ARG A 306 -15.80 1.39 -25.76
N LEU A 307 -14.81 1.20 -24.87
CA LEU A 307 -13.54 1.93 -24.90
C LEU A 307 -12.75 1.62 -26.19
N GLU A 308 -12.81 0.37 -26.67
CA GLU A 308 -12.27 -0.04 -27.97
C GLU A 308 -13.08 0.50 -29.18
N LYS A 309 -14.23 1.13 -28.93
CA LYS A 309 -15.20 1.62 -29.94
C LYS A 309 -15.88 0.51 -30.74
N ASN A 310 -15.91 -0.71 -30.22
CA ASN A 310 -16.72 -1.80 -30.74
C ASN A 310 -18.13 -1.72 -30.13
N TYR A 311 -18.90 -0.73 -30.55
CA TYR A 311 -20.21 -0.44 -29.96
C TYR A 311 -21.21 -1.58 -30.13
N GLN A 312 -21.15 -2.32 -31.24
CA GLN A 312 -22.06 -3.45 -31.45
C GLN A 312 -21.86 -4.53 -30.37
N LYS A 313 -20.62 -4.98 -30.16
CA LYS A 313 -20.34 -6.01 -29.16
C LYS A 313 -20.60 -5.53 -27.73
N SER A 314 -20.35 -4.25 -27.47
CA SER A 314 -20.70 -3.59 -26.21
C SER A 314 -22.22 -3.61 -25.95
N LEU A 315 -23.05 -3.26 -26.95
CA LEU A 315 -24.50 -3.31 -26.85
C LEU A 315 -25.03 -4.74 -26.64
N ASP A 316 -24.44 -5.73 -27.31
CA ASP A 316 -24.81 -7.14 -27.15
C ASP A 316 -24.58 -7.63 -25.71
N LEU A 317 -23.48 -7.20 -25.08
CA LEU A 317 -23.14 -7.53 -23.69
C LEU A 317 -24.05 -6.81 -22.69
N PHE A 318 -24.29 -5.51 -22.88
CA PHE A 318 -25.23 -4.77 -22.04
C PHE A 318 -26.67 -5.27 -22.19
N THR A 319 -27.05 -5.84 -23.33
CA THR A 319 -28.35 -6.50 -23.50
C THR A 319 -28.41 -7.78 -22.68
N GLN A 320 -27.38 -8.62 -22.72
CA GLN A 320 -27.29 -9.83 -21.90
C GLN A 320 -27.31 -9.50 -20.39
N GLU A 321 -26.53 -8.52 -19.95
CA GLU A 321 -26.54 -8.03 -18.56
C GLU A 321 -27.96 -7.62 -18.13
N LYS A 322 -28.64 -6.84 -18.98
CA LYS A 322 -30.00 -6.38 -18.69
C LYS A 322 -31.01 -7.52 -18.63
N GLU A 323 -30.94 -8.49 -19.55
CA GLU A 323 -31.80 -9.68 -19.54
C GLU A 323 -31.62 -10.49 -18.25
N LEU A 324 -30.38 -10.58 -17.75
CA LEU A 324 -30.05 -11.25 -16.49
C LEU A 324 -30.68 -10.51 -15.30
N TRP A 325 -30.54 -9.19 -15.24
CA TRP A 325 -31.22 -8.36 -14.24
C TRP A 325 -32.75 -8.47 -14.30
N GLU A 326 -33.35 -8.43 -15.48
CA GLU A 326 -34.81 -8.53 -15.63
C GLU A 326 -35.37 -9.88 -15.16
N LYS A 327 -34.63 -10.96 -15.41
CA LYS A 327 -35.05 -12.32 -15.09
C LYS A 327 -34.88 -12.65 -13.61
N GLU A 328 -33.73 -12.31 -13.04
CA GLU A 328 -33.31 -12.84 -11.73
C GLU A 328 -33.29 -11.76 -10.64
N MET A 329 -33.09 -10.49 -11.00
CA MET A 329 -32.88 -9.38 -10.05
C MET A 329 -33.63 -8.09 -10.45
N PRO A 330 -34.96 -8.13 -10.65
CA PRO A 330 -35.72 -7.01 -11.23
C PRO A 330 -35.70 -5.71 -10.40
N ASN A 331 -35.34 -5.82 -9.11
CA ASN A 331 -35.22 -4.69 -8.19
C ASN A 331 -33.76 -4.21 -8.01
N HIS A 332 -32.80 -4.73 -8.76
CA HIS A 332 -31.40 -4.29 -8.71
C HIS A 332 -31.22 -2.97 -9.46
N HIS A 333 -31.78 -1.91 -8.88
CA HIS A 333 -31.85 -0.58 -9.49
C HIS A 333 -30.47 0.02 -9.81
N VAL A 334 -29.44 -0.29 -9.02
CA VAL A 334 -28.05 0.14 -9.27
C VAL A 334 -27.52 -0.41 -10.60
N GLY A 335 -27.60 -1.72 -10.82
CA GLY A 335 -27.18 -2.33 -12.10
C GLY A 335 -27.98 -1.82 -13.30
N PHE A 336 -29.31 -1.68 -13.18
CA PHE A 336 -30.11 -1.06 -14.25
C PHE A 336 -29.70 0.39 -14.55
N SER A 337 -29.31 1.16 -13.53
CA SER A 337 -28.81 2.52 -13.70
C SER A 337 -27.48 2.53 -14.45
N ALA A 338 -26.51 1.72 -14.02
CA ALA A 338 -25.20 1.61 -14.65
C ALA A 338 -25.31 1.16 -16.12
N ASN A 339 -26.11 0.12 -16.38
CA ASN A 339 -26.39 -0.37 -17.73
C ASN A 339 -27.04 0.72 -18.61
N ALA A 340 -28.07 1.40 -18.12
CA ALA A 340 -28.73 2.47 -18.87
C ALA A 340 -27.80 3.67 -19.14
N TYR A 341 -26.92 4.01 -18.20
CA TYR A 341 -25.90 5.03 -18.39
C TYR A 341 -24.97 4.67 -19.56
N GLU A 342 -24.52 3.42 -19.62
CA GLU A 342 -23.63 2.95 -20.69
C GLU A 342 -24.31 2.93 -22.06
N LEU A 343 -25.57 2.48 -22.13
CA LEU A 343 -26.39 2.57 -23.35
C LEU A 343 -26.57 4.02 -23.80
N GLY A 344 -26.75 4.96 -22.85
CA GLY A 344 -26.88 6.39 -23.13
C GLY A 344 -25.59 7.01 -23.68
N LEU A 345 -24.43 6.60 -23.15
CA LEU A 345 -23.12 7.01 -23.66
C LEU A 345 -22.87 6.49 -25.08
N ILE A 346 -23.16 5.21 -25.35
CA ILE A 346 -23.00 4.64 -26.70
C ILE A 346 -23.90 5.36 -27.69
N ALA A 347 -25.18 5.56 -27.34
CA ALA A 347 -26.12 6.30 -28.19
C ALA A 347 -25.65 7.74 -28.45
N LEU A 348 -25.05 8.41 -27.46
CA LEU A 348 -24.48 9.75 -27.63
C LEU A 348 -23.29 9.73 -28.61
N LEU A 349 -22.37 8.77 -28.45
CA LEU A 349 -21.19 8.60 -29.31
C LEU A 349 -21.57 8.28 -30.76
N GLU A 350 -22.67 7.56 -30.98
CA GLU A 350 -23.25 7.28 -32.29
C GLU A 350 -24.18 8.38 -32.81
N ASN A 351 -24.30 9.50 -32.08
CA ASN A 351 -25.18 10.63 -32.40
C ASN A 351 -26.67 10.25 -32.51
N ARG A 352 -27.11 9.21 -31.79
CA ARG A 352 -28.51 8.81 -31.60
C ARG A 352 -29.10 9.55 -30.40
N LEU A 353 -29.34 10.85 -30.58
CA LEU A 353 -29.68 11.79 -29.50
C LEU A 353 -30.98 11.43 -28.75
N ASP A 354 -32.02 10.97 -29.45
CA ASP A 354 -33.29 10.57 -28.81
C ASP A 354 -33.11 9.34 -27.90
N ASP A 355 -32.37 8.33 -28.37
CA ASP A 355 -32.04 7.15 -27.57
C ASP A 355 -31.20 7.55 -26.36
N SER A 356 -30.18 8.38 -26.57
CA SER A 356 -29.30 8.87 -25.51
C SER A 356 -30.07 9.57 -24.39
N SER A 357 -30.98 10.49 -24.75
CA SER A 357 -31.83 11.18 -23.76
C SER A 357 -32.65 10.17 -22.95
N ARG A 358 -33.32 9.22 -23.60
CA ARG A 358 -34.16 8.22 -22.94
C ARG A 358 -33.35 7.34 -21.99
N HIS A 359 -32.16 6.92 -22.40
CA HIS A 359 -31.28 6.08 -21.60
C HIS A 359 -30.74 6.83 -20.37
N PHE A 360 -30.33 8.09 -20.50
CA PHE A 360 -29.91 8.88 -19.33
C PHE A 360 -31.07 9.22 -18.38
N ASP A 361 -32.30 9.41 -18.90
CA ASP A 361 -33.49 9.57 -18.06
C ASP A 361 -33.78 8.29 -17.26
N GLU A 362 -33.67 7.12 -17.90
CA GLU A 362 -33.82 5.83 -17.20
C GLU A 362 -32.71 5.61 -16.16
N ALA A 363 -31.45 5.91 -16.51
CA ALA A 363 -30.33 5.81 -15.58
C ALA A 363 -30.58 6.65 -14.31
N LEU A 364 -30.95 7.92 -14.48
CA LEU A 364 -31.24 8.80 -13.34
C LEU A 364 -32.41 8.29 -12.51
N ARG A 365 -33.51 7.89 -13.16
CA ARG A 365 -34.69 7.36 -12.45
C ARG A 365 -34.36 6.12 -11.62
N ARG A 366 -33.52 5.22 -12.17
CA ARG A 366 -33.08 4.01 -11.47
C ARG A 366 -32.14 4.33 -10.33
N ALA A 367 -31.21 5.26 -10.51
CA ALA A 367 -30.33 5.75 -9.45
C ALA A 367 -31.10 6.37 -8.28
N GLU A 368 -32.12 7.20 -8.58
CA GLU A 368 -33.00 7.81 -7.58
C GLU A 368 -33.82 6.76 -6.81
N LEU A 369 -34.31 5.71 -7.50
CA LEU A 369 -35.00 4.59 -6.85
C LEU A 369 -34.08 3.77 -5.94
N ALA A 370 -32.78 3.71 -6.26
CA ALA A 370 -31.78 3.04 -5.44
C ALA A 370 -31.29 3.88 -4.26
N ASP A 371 -31.62 5.19 -4.22
CA ASP A 371 -30.99 6.19 -3.34
C ASP A 371 -29.44 6.16 -3.45
N ASP A 372 -28.93 5.88 -4.66
CA ASP A 372 -27.50 5.71 -4.91
C ASP A 372 -26.90 6.99 -5.51
N TRP A 373 -26.29 7.80 -4.64
CA TRP A 373 -25.72 9.09 -5.01
C TRP A 373 -24.56 8.99 -6.02
N MET A 374 -23.83 7.87 -6.05
CA MET A 374 -22.80 7.62 -7.06
C MET A 374 -23.42 7.51 -8.46
N CYS A 375 -24.45 6.68 -8.62
CA CYS A 375 -25.20 6.52 -9.86
C CYS A 375 -25.94 7.80 -10.26
N ILE A 376 -26.51 8.55 -9.31
CA ILE A 376 -27.12 9.86 -9.59
C ILE A 376 -26.06 10.80 -10.19
N GLY A 377 -24.86 10.83 -9.60
CA GLY A 377 -23.73 11.61 -10.11
C GLY A 377 -23.36 11.25 -11.55
N CYS A 378 -23.21 9.96 -11.84
CA CYS A 378 -22.91 9.45 -13.18
C CYS A 378 -24.01 9.77 -14.19
N ALA A 379 -25.28 9.53 -13.85
CA ALA A 379 -26.41 9.79 -14.74
C ALA A 379 -26.55 11.29 -15.05
N MET A 380 -26.41 12.15 -14.05
CA MET A 380 -26.41 13.61 -14.22
C MET A 380 -25.25 14.11 -15.08
N ARG A 381 -24.04 13.52 -14.95
CA ARG A 381 -22.91 13.79 -15.83
C ARG A 381 -23.27 13.46 -17.29
N GLY A 382 -23.85 12.28 -17.53
CA GLY A 382 -24.31 11.86 -18.86
C GLY A 382 -25.35 12.81 -19.45
N LYS A 383 -26.35 13.22 -18.66
CA LYS A 383 -27.34 14.22 -19.07
C LYS A 383 -26.70 15.56 -19.44
N GLY A 384 -25.68 15.99 -18.69
CA GLY A 384 -24.92 17.20 -19.00
C GLY A 384 -24.26 17.13 -20.38
N GLN A 385 -23.58 16.02 -20.67
CA GLN A 385 -22.95 15.76 -21.98
C GLN A 385 -23.98 15.70 -23.11
N TYR A 386 -25.14 15.09 -22.88
CA TYR A 386 -26.25 15.11 -23.82
C TYR A 386 -26.74 16.54 -24.11
N PHE A 387 -27.02 17.33 -23.07
CA PHE A 387 -27.49 18.71 -23.24
C PHE A 387 -26.46 19.60 -23.95
N GLU A 388 -25.18 19.39 -23.70
CA GLU A 388 -24.10 20.03 -24.44
C GLU A 388 -24.15 19.68 -25.93
N ALA A 389 -24.31 18.38 -26.27
CA ALA A 389 -24.41 17.92 -27.65
C ALA A 389 -25.61 18.54 -28.40
N VAL A 390 -26.76 18.73 -27.73
CA VAL A 390 -27.94 19.40 -28.29
C VAL A 390 -27.93 20.93 -28.13
N LYS A 391 -26.83 21.51 -27.64
CA LYS A 391 -26.61 22.96 -27.45
C LYS A 391 -27.58 23.63 -26.46
N GLU A 392 -28.09 22.88 -25.50
CA GLU A 392 -28.95 23.33 -24.41
C GLU A 392 -28.10 23.67 -23.17
N LEU A 393 -27.26 24.70 -23.30
CA LEU A 393 -26.15 25.00 -22.37
C LEU A 393 -26.60 25.22 -20.92
N GLU A 394 -27.75 25.86 -20.70
CA GLU A 394 -28.30 26.07 -19.35
C GLU A 394 -28.74 24.77 -18.68
N LYS A 395 -29.27 23.81 -19.46
CA LYS A 395 -29.62 22.48 -18.95
C LYS A 395 -28.36 21.66 -18.69
N ALA A 396 -27.36 21.77 -19.56
CA ALA A 396 -26.05 21.12 -19.37
C ALA A 396 -25.41 21.57 -18.05
N LYS A 397 -25.31 22.88 -17.83
CA LYS A 397 -24.78 23.47 -16.59
C LYS A 397 -25.48 22.94 -15.34
N ARG A 398 -26.82 22.91 -15.33
CA ARG A 398 -27.59 22.39 -14.18
C ARG A 398 -27.32 20.90 -13.93
N ALA A 399 -27.28 20.09 -14.98
CA ALA A 399 -27.02 18.67 -14.86
C ALA A 399 -25.62 18.40 -14.31
N PHE A 400 -24.60 19.10 -14.82
CA PHE A 400 -23.24 18.97 -14.29
C PHE A 400 -23.10 19.46 -12.84
N LEU A 401 -23.77 20.55 -12.43
CA LEU A 401 -23.79 20.98 -11.03
C LEU A 401 -24.46 19.94 -10.12
N GLY A 402 -25.56 19.34 -10.56
CA GLY A 402 -26.20 18.23 -9.84
C GLY A 402 -25.31 16.99 -9.74
N SER A 403 -24.52 16.71 -10.77
CA SER A 403 -23.51 15.64 -10.75
C SER A 403 -22.41 15.90 -9.72
N ILE A 404 -21.90 17.14 -9.66
CA ILE A 404 -20.89 17.54 -8.66
C ILE A 404 -21.44 17.38 -7.24
N GLU A 405 -22.65 17.87 -6.97
CA GLU A 405 -23.29 17.73 -5.65
C GLU A 405 -23.43 16.26 -5.24
N ALA A 406 -23.86 15.40 -6.17
CA ALA A 406 -24.02 13.98 -5.92
C ALA A 406 -22.69 13.29 -5.60
N PHE A 407 -21.63 13.57 -6.35
CA PHE A 407 -20.29 13.04 -6.06
C PHE A 407 -19.71 13.56 -4.74
N GLU A 408 -19.92 14.84 -4.41
CA GLU A 408 -19.48 15.40 -3.14
C GLU A 408 -20.17 14.74 -1.93
N LYS A 409 -21.43 14.34 -2.04
CA LYS A 409 -22.16 13.63 -0.97
C LYS A 409 -21.56 12.28 -0.61
N VAL A 410 -20.94 11.60 -1.56
CA VAL A 410 -20.31 10.29 -1.36
C VAL A 410 -18.78 10.38 -1.21
N GLY A 411 -18.22 11.60 -1.16
CA GLY A 411 -16.78 11.79 -1.06
C GLY A 411 -16.01 11.45 -2.34
N GLU A 412 -16.69 11.34 -3.49
CA GLU A 412 -16.08 11.00 -4.78
C GLU A 412 -15.37 12.21 -5.39
N THR A 413 -14.13 12.43 -4.96
CA THR A 413 -13.39 13.66 -5.29
C THR A 413 -12.90 13.71 -6.73
N LYS A 414 -12.57 12.55 -7.34
CA LYS A 414 -12.08 12.45 -8.72
C LYS A 414 -13.21 12.76 -9.70
N GLY A 415 -14.34 12.06 -9.59
CA GLY A 415 -15.54 12.34 -10.40
C GLY A 415 -15.99 13.80 -10.30
N ALA A 416 -16.03 14.38 -9.10
CA ALA A 416 -16.39 15.79 -8.93
C ALA A 416 -15.40 16.74 -9.63
N ARG A 417 -14.09 16.45 -9.60
CA ARG A 417 -13.06 17.26 -10.27
C ARG A 417 -13.20 17.21 -11.79
N GLU A 418 -13.42 16.02 -12.35
CA GLU A 418 -13.65 15.84 -13.80
C GLU A 418 -14.85 16.67 -14.27
N VAL A 419 -15.98 16.57 -13.57
CA VAL A 419 -17.19 17.30 -13.94
C VAL A 419 -17.03 18.81 -13.77
N ARG A 420 -16.29 19.30 -12.76
CA ARG A 420 -15.95 20.72 -12.66
C ARG A 420 -15.19 21.22 -13.89
N GLY A 421 -14.31 20.41 -14.46
CA GLY A 421 -13.64 20.71 -15.72
C GLY A 421 -14.63 20.86 -16.88
N MET A 422 -15.67 20.03 -16.93
CA MET A 422 -16.76 20.12 -17.91
C MET A 422 -17.66 21.35 -17.71
N VAL A 423 -17.82 21.84 -16.47
CA VAL A 423 -18.63 23.03 -16.16
C VAL A 423 -17.90 24.35 -16.44
N ALA A 424 -16.57 24.36 -16.41
CA ALA A 424 -15.77 25.58 -16.55
C ALA A 424 -16.13 26.46 -17.77
N PRO A 425 -16.50 25.93 -18.95
CA PRO A 425 -16.93 26.75 -20.09
C PRO A 425 -18.26 27.51 -19.90
N TYR A 426 -19.04 27.18 -18.87
CA TYR A 426 -20.38 27.72 -18.60
C TYR A 426 -20.43 28.74 -17.43
N LEU A 427 -19.29 29.00 -16.79
CA LEU A 427 -19.10 29.94 -15.69
C LEU A 427 -18.41 31.21 -16.21
#